data_AF-A0A1V5NWG9-F1
#
_entry.id   AF-A0A1V5NWG9-F1
#
_cell.length_a   1.000
_cell.length_b   1.000
_cell.length_c   1.000
_cell.angle_alpha   90.00
_cell.angle_beta   90.00
_cell.angle_gamma   90.00
#
_symmetry.space_group_name_H-M   'P 1'
#
loop_
_entity.id
_entity.type
_entity.pdbx_description
1 polymer ?
#
loop_
_entity_poly.entity_id
_entity_poly.type
_entity_poly.pdbx_seq_one_letter_code
_entity_poly.pdbx_strand_id
1 'polypeptide(L)'
;MKPVRRHTFNGRIYRVLTQAGLKKPDLAECDHDSRTVRIPVDGDSLAELDWIIHEAMHACFPWLMEWAVDRAATSVARLLWRLGWRKE
;
A
#
# COMPACT_ATOMS: atom_id res chain seq x y z
N MET A 1 -10.68 6.83 9.68
CA MET A 1 -9.57 5.91 10.13
C MET A 1 -8.44 6.66 10.88
N LYS A 2 -7.84 6.12 11.96
CA LYS A 2 -6.69 6.76 12.64
C LYS A 2 -5.41 6.70 11.78
N PRO A 3 -4.58 7.75 11.75
CA PRO A 3 -3.37 7.76 10.94
C PRO A 3 -2.36 6.73 11.46
N VAL A 4 -2.00 5.77 10.60
CA VAL A 4 -0.91 4.83 10.86
C VAL A 4 0.40 5.54 10.52
N ARG A 5 1.24 5.78 11.52
CA ARG A 5 2.55 6.44 11.33
C ARG A 5 3.70 5.45 11.15
N ARG A 6 3.55 4.25 11.71
CA ARG A 6 4.52 3.16 11.64
C ARG A 6 3.79 1.83 11.60
N HIS A 7 4.33 0.88 10.85
CA HIS A 7 3.84 -0.50 10.80
C HIS A 7 5.01 -1.46 10.66
N THR A 8 4.86 -2.68 11.18
CA THR A 8 5.89 -3.71 11.08
C THR A 8 5.54 -4.64 9.93
N PHE A 9 6.32 -4.59 8.85
CA PHE A 9 6.22 -5.51 7.72
C PHE A 9 7.37 -6.52 7.82
N ASN A 10 7.05 -7.82 7.83
CA ASN A 10 8.03 -8.90 7.87
C ASN A 10 9.18 -8.68 8.90
N GLY A 11 8.81 -8.35 10.14
CA GLY A 11 9.76 -8.12 11.24
C GLY A 11 10.54 -6.80 11.19
N ARG A 12 10.30 -5.94 10.19
CA ARG A 12 10.96 -4.64 10.01
C ARG A 12 9.96 -3.51 10.18
N ILE A 13 10.35 -2.47 10.91
CA ILE A 13 9.51 -1.30 11.13
C ILE A 13 9.69 -0.33 9.96
N TYR A 14 8.57 0.04 9.34
CA TYR A 14 8.49 1.07 8.31
C TYR A 14 7.74 2.29 8.84
N ARG A 15 8.16 3.47 8.40
CA ARG A 15 7.37 4.70 8.51
C ARG A 15 6.31 4.68 7.42
N VAL A 16 5.07 4.94 7.79
CA VAL A 16 3.95 5.05 6.83
C VAL A 16 3.65 6.54 6.64
N LEU A 17 3.79 7.01 5.41
CA LEU A 17 3.52 8.38 5.00
C LEU A 17 2.28 8.39 4.13
N THR A 18 1.20 8.97 4.63
CA THR A 18 -0.04 9.17 3.85
C THR A 18 0.01 10.54 3.18
N GLN A 19 -0.22 10.61 1.88
CA GLN A 19 -0.24 11.86 1.13
C GLN A 19 -1.49 11.94 0.25
N ALA A 20 -2.16 13.09 0.26
CA ALA A 20 -3.29 13.36 -0.62
C ALA A 20 -2.82 14.06 -1.92
N GLY A 21 -3.57 13.89 -3.00
CA GLY A 21 -3.34 14.46 -4.32
C GLY A 21 -2.25 13.77 -5.15
N LEU A 22 -1.82 12.55 -4.80
CA LEU A 22 -0.79 11.84 -5.57
C LEU A 22 -1.40 11.25 -6.84
N LYS A 23 -0.92 11.69 -8.00
CA LYS A 23 -1.27 11.13 -9.31
C LYS A 23 -0.04 10.50 -9.94
N LYS A 24 -0.22 9.44 -10.74
CA LYS A 24 0.86 8.87 -11.56
C LYS A 24 1.56 10.00 -12.34
N PRO A 25 2.92 10.04 -12.38
CA PRO A 25 3.86 9.00 -11.98
C PRO A 25 4.39 9.10 -10.53
N ASP A 26 3.94 10.05 -9.72
CA ASP A 26 4.42 10.30 -8.34
C ASP A 26 3.83 9.28 -7.34
N LEU A 27 3.90 8.01 -7.70
CA LEU A 27 3.20 6.87 -7.13
C LEU A 27 3.47 6.65 -5.63
N ALA A 28 2.57 5.85 -5.05
CA ALA A 28 2.87 5.07 -3.86
C ALA A 28 4.25 4.40 -4.02
N GLU A 29 5.02 4.34 -2.94
CA GLU A 29 6.41 3.87 -3.01
C GLU A 29 6.83 3.22 -1.70
N CYS A 30 7.44 2.05 -1.81
CA CYS A 30 8.15 1.38 -0.74
C CYS A 30 9.67 1.55 -0.92
N ASP A 31 10.27 2.42 -0.10
CA ASP A 31 11.70 2.61 -0.01
C ASP A 31 12.28 1.73 1.12
N HIS A 32 13.09 0.75 0.73
CA HIS A 32 13.73 -0.20 1.64
C HIS A 32 14.91 0.38 2.43
N ASP A 33 15.61 1.36 1.87
CA ASP A 33 16.78 1.97 2.47
C ASP A 33 16.37 2.93 3.58
N SER A 34 15.40 3.80 3.30
CA SER A 34 14.84 4.72 4.31
C SER A 34 13.76 4.09 5.19
N ARG A 35 13.33 2.86 4.86
CA ARG A 35 12.21 2.13 5.51
C ARG A 35 10.94 2.96 5.56
N THR A 36 10.54 3.46 4.40
CA THR A 36 9.37 4.33 4.25
C THR A 36 8.40 3.72 3.25
N VAL A 37 7.12 3.71 3.60
CA VAL A 37 6.03 3.36 2.68
C VAL A 37 5.16 4.61 2.49
N ARG A 38 5.10 5.11 1.26
CA ARG A 38 4.24 6.22 0.85
C ARG A 38 2.94 5.68 0.29
N ILE A 39 1.82 6.15 0.81
CA ILE A 39 0.48 5.69 0.44
C ILE A 39 -0.37 6.90 0.03
N PRO A 40 -0.96 6.89 -1.18
CA PRO A 40 -1.97 7.87 -1.57
C PRO A 40 -3.23 7.73 -0.72
N VAL A 41 -3.80 8.84 -0.27
CA VAL A 41 -5.03 8.87 0.53
C VAL A 41 -6.08 9.81 -0.08
N ASP A 42 -6.36 9.58 -1.35
CA ASP A 42 -7.22 10.42 -2.19
C ASP A 42 -8.70 10.05 -2.10
N GLY A 43 -9.05 8.97 -1.39
CA GLY A 43 -10.41 8.63 -1.03
C GLY A 43 -10.65 7.13 -0.79
N ASP A 44 -11.85 6.80 -0.33
CA ASP A 44 -12.27 5.41 -0.19
C ASP A 44 -12.54 4.79 -1.58
N SER A 45 -11.50 4.25 -2.21
CA SER A 45 -11.58 3.67 -3.55
C SER A 45 -10.88 2.33 -3.65
N LEU A 46 -11.32 1.51 -4.60
CA LEU A 46 -10.67 0.24 -4.92
C LEU A 46 -9.21 0.44 -5.36
N ALA A 47 -8.93 1.51 -6.11
CA ALA A 47 -7.57 1.83 -6.57
C ALA A 47 -6.65 2.16 -5.40
N GLU A 48 -7.14 2.90 -4.41
CA GLU A 48 -6.39 3.20 -3.20
C GLU A 48 -6.09 1.94 -2.38
N LEU A 49 -7.08 1.04 -2.25
CA LEU A 49 -6.88 -0.23 -1.57
C LEU A 49 -5.84 -1.11 -2.30
N ASP A 50 -5.84 -1.11 -3.63
CA ASP A 50 -4.85 -1.80 -4.45
C ASP A 50 -3.44 -1.28 -4.18
N TRP A 51 -3.24 0.05 -4.20
CA TRP A 51 -1.95 0.66 -3.88
C TRP A 51 -1.47 0.36 -2.47
N ILE A 52 -2.35 0.42 -1.46
CA ILE A 52 -2.00 0.06 -0.08
C ILE A 52 -1.44 -1.35 -0.01
N ILE A 53 -2.08 -2.30 -0.68
CA ILE A 53 -1.67 -3.71 -0.65
C ILE A 53 -0.39 -3.91 -1.46
N HIS A 54 -0.27 -3.26 -2.62
CA HIS A 54 0.91 -3.31 -3.47
C HIS A 54 2.17 -2.89 -2.68
N GLU A 55 2.15 -1.73 -2.03
CA GLU A 55 3.30 -1.27 -1.25
C GLU A 55 3.56 -2.12 0.00
N ALA A 56 2.50 -2.60 0.65
CA ALA A 56 2.64 -3.52 1.77
C ALA A 56 3.31 -4.83 1.34
N MET A 57 3.04 -5.31 0.12
CA MET A 57 3.71 -6.50 -0.43
C MET A 57 5.18 -6.24 -0.72
N HIS A 58 5.56 -5.10 -1.29
CA HIS A 58 6.98 -4.73 -1.42
C HIS A 58 7.67 -4.69 -0.07
N ALA A 59 7.06 -4.03 0.93
CA ALA A 59 7.62 -3.95 2.28
C ALA A 59 7.78 -5.33 2.95
N CYS A 60 6.84 -6.25 2.71
CA CYS A 60 6.94 -7.63 3.22
C CYS A 60 7.96 -8.48 2.46
N PHE A 61 8.02 -8.34 1.13
CA PHE A 61 8.67 -9.27 0.22
C PHE A 61 9.45 -8.51 -0.88
N PRO A 62 10.58 -7.84 -0.55
CA PRO A 62 11.37 -7.05 -1.50
C PRO A 62 11.89 -7.81 -2.73
N TRP A 63 11.94 -9.15 -2.65
CA TRP A 63 12.42 -10.02 -3.70
C TRP A 63 11.33 -10.44 -4.70
N LEU A 64 10.07 -10.08 -4.46
CA LEU A 64 9.01 -10.38 -5.42
C LEU A 64 9.14 -9.48 -6.64
N MET A 65 8.89 -10.08 -7.80
CA MET A 65 8.84 -9.36 -9.06
C MET A 65 7.57 -8.50 -9.13
N GLU A 66 7.67 -7.32 -9.74
CA GLU A 66 6.58 -6.35 -9.92
C GLU A 66 5.26 -7.00 -10.37
N TRP A 67 5.31 -7.82 -11.43
CA TRP A 67 4.12 -8.46 -11.98
C TRP A 67 3.41 -9.39 -10.98
N ALA A 68 4.16 -9.99 -10.05
CA ALA A 68 3.61 -10.86 -9.02
C ALA A 68 2.95 -10.04 -7.92
N VAL A 69 3.58 -8.92 -7.52
CA VAL A 69 3.01 -7.95 -6.58
C VAL A 69 1.72 -7.36 -7.14
N ASP A 70 1.74 -6.84 -8.37
CA ASP A 70 0.58 -6.28 -9.06
C ASP A 70 -0.60 -7.25 -9.09
N ARG A 71 -0.37 -8.47 -9.56
CA ARG A 71 -1.42 -9.47 -9.72
C ARG A 71 -2.04 -9.85 -8.38
N ALA A 72 -1.21 -9.99 -7.34
CA ALA A 72 -1.66 -10.36 -6.02
C ALA A 72 -2.40 -9.19 -5.34
N ALA A 73 -1.85 -7.98 -5.40
CA ALA A 73 -2.45 -6.76 -4.85
C ALA A 73 -3.85 -6.52 -5.44
N THR A 74 -4.00 -6.53 -6.77
CA THR A 74 -5.29 -6.30 -7.43
C THR A 74 -6.32 -7.37 -7.04
N SER A 75 -5.89 -8.63 -6.91
CA SER A 75 -6.78 -9.73 -6.54
C SER A 75 -7.29 -9.59 -5.10
N VAL A 76 -6.38 -9.27 -4.17
CA VAL A 76 -6.71 -9.07 -2.76
C VAL A 76 -7.56 -7.82 -2.57
N ALA A 77 -7.23 -6.71 -3.24
CA ALA A 77 -7.97 -5.46 -3.18
C ALA A 77 -9.42 -5.66 -3.60
N ARG A 78 -9.65 -6.36 -4.73
CA ARG A 78 -11.01 -6.69 -5.21
C ARG A 78 -11.80 -7.54 -4.22
N LEU A 79 -11.15 -8.53 -3.59
CA LEU A 79 -11.78 -9.37 -2.58
C LEU A 79 -12.20 -8.54 -1.36
N LEU A 80 -11.25 -7.81 -0.75
CA LEU A 80 -11.51 -6.97 0.42
C LEU A 80 -12.56 -5.91 0.12
N TRP A 81 -12.54 -5.33 -1.08
CA TRP A 81 -13.56 -4.41 -1.53
C TRP A 81 -14.94 -5.10 -1.57
N ARG A 82 -15.07 -6.29 -2.15
CA ARG A 82 -16.35 -7.03 -2.14
C ARG A 82 -16.83 -7.42 -0.74
N LEU A 83 -15.90 -7.64 0.18
CA LEU A 83 -16.20 -7.92 1.59
C LEU A 83 -16.59 -6.68 2.40
N GLY A 84 -16.63 -5.49 1.78
CA GLY A 84 -17.04 -4.25 2.44
C GLY A 84 -15.95 -3.57 3.27
N TRP A 85 -14.68 -3.97 3.12
CA TRP A 85 -13.56 -3.23 3.73
C TRP A 85 -13.43 -1.87 3.04
N ARG A 86 -13.81 -0.82 3.75
CA ARG A 86 -13.84 0.58 3.32
C ARG A 86 -13.20 1.46 4.37
N LYS A 87 -12.71 2.62 3.97
CA LYS A 87 -12.29 3.66 4.91
C LYS A 87 -13.54 4.37 5.44
N GLU A 88 -13.77 4.25 6.75
CA GLU A 88 -14.64 5.16 7.50
C GLU A 88 -14.05 6.58 7.61
#